data_AF-A0A454JGM7-F1
#
_entry.id   AF-A0A454JGM7-F1
#
_cell.length_a   1.000
_cell.length_b   1.000
_cell.length_c   1.000
_cell.angle_alpha   90.00
_cell.angle_beta   90.00
_cell.angle_gamma   90.00
#
_symmetry.space_group_name_H-M   'P 1'
#
loop_
_entity.id
_entity.type
_entity.pdbx_description
1 polymer ?
#
loop_
_entity_poly.entity_id
_entity_poly.type
_entity_poly.pdbx_seq_one_letter_code
_entity_poly.pdbx_strand_id
1 'polypeptide(L)'
;MRIALAQFNPIVGDIAGNTRKILDLAQAAMAQGADILVTPELALTGYSPEDLLLRDSFYRACSAAMDQLLELDGITLVIGHPVKLGQERFNAATVLRDGNRLGQYHKMLLPNDEVFDECRYFTPGAMPLVFQQGEHKVGVLICEDVWSVDPAAEAADAGADVVLVLNASPFHRNKIETRHEVVRYRTEETGLPFAYVNLVGGQDELVFDGASFATNKAGEVVAQARAYGDELLLIDFSAGDLQAAPAKAALPGELESVYQALVVGVRDYITKNGFPGVLLGLSGGIDSALTLAVAVDALGADKVHAVMMPSRYTADISVIDSRDMIGRLGVKYDEIEIWPMYESFMNALAANFNGLAEDTTEENLQARIRGTLLMALSNKSGKLVLTTGNKSEMTTGYCTLYGDMAGGFAVLKDVAKTLVFALCRWRNTQGEVIPERIITRPPSAELRPDQKDQDSLPPYEVLDAIMARYVEENLSAEEIIADGFAEADVRKVVRLLKINEYKRRQAPVGPRVTQRGFGKDWRYPITNKFS
;
A
#
# COMPACT_ATOMS: atom_id res chain seq x y z
N MET A 1 -8.44 28.14 -19.82
CA MET A 1 -9.13 27.39 -18.74
C MET A 1 -8.08 26.86 -17.79
N ARG A 2 -8.21 27.08 -16.48
CA ARG A 2 -7.30 26.56 -15.46
C ARG A 2 -7.94 25.39 -14.71
N ILE A 3 -7.22 24.28 -14.62
CA ILE A 3 -7.67 23.03 -13.99
C ILE A 3 -6.87 22.81 -12.71
N ALA A 4 -7.56 22.49 -11.62
CA ALA A 4 -6.96 22.09 -10.36
C ALA A 4 -7.15 20.58 -10.13
N LEU A 5 -6.04 19.84 -10.08
CA LEU A 5 -6.04 18.43 -9.70
C LEU A 5 -5.86 18.32 -8.20
N ALA A 6 -6.90 17.87 -7.51
CA ALA A 6 -6.91 17.73 -6.06
C ALA A 6 -6.33 16.36 -5.66
N GLN A 7 -5.02 16.25 -5.53
CA GLN A 7 -4.40 15.06 -4.95
C GLN A 7 -4.53 15.12 -3.42
N PHE A 8 -5.34 14.25 -2.83
CA PHE A 8 -5.51 14.22 -1.38
C PHE A 8 -5.78 12.82 -0.84
N ASN A 9 -5.69 12.71 0.49
CA ASN A 9 -5.86 11.48 1.25
C ASN A 9 -7.24 11.35 1.90
N PRO A 10 -8.26 10.83 1.19
CA PRO A 10 -9.57 10.56 1.78
C PRO A 10 -9.51 9.39 2.78
N ILE A 11 -10.44 9.39 3.72
CA ILE A 11 -10.62 8.30 4.68
C ILE A 11 -11.85 7.49 4.26
N VAL A 12 -11.70 6.17 4.11
CA VAL A 12 -12.82 5.31 3.71
C VAL A 12 -13.97 5.42 4.71
N GLY A 13 -15.15 5.79 4.20
CA GLY A 13 -16.37 5.92 4.97
C GLY A 13 -16.56 7.23 5.75
N ASP A 14 -15.54 8.08 5.89
CA ASP A 14 -15.67 9.43 6.48
C ASP A 14 -16.20 10.43 5.44
N ILE A 15 -17.43 10.19 4.97
CA ILE A 15 -18.05 11.00 3.91
C ILE A 15 -18.07 12.48 4.30
N ALA A 16 -18.43 12.81 5.55
CA ALA A 16 -18.49 14.19 6.00
C ALA A 16 -17.11 14.88 6.06
N GLY A 17 -16.08 14.17 6.54
CA GLY A 17 -14.70 14.67 6.53
C GLY A 17 -14.18 14.89 5.11
N ASN A 18 -14.40 13.91 4.23
CA ASN A 18 -14.01 13.99 2.81
C ASN A 18 -14.73 15.13 2.08
N THR A 19 -16.04 15.32 2.30
CA THR A 19 -16.81 16.45 1.73
C THR A 19 -16.20 17.79 2.14
N ARG A 20 -15.89 17.96 3.43
CA ARG A 20 -15.27 19.20 3.92
C ARG A 20 -13.91 19.44 3.27
N LYS A 21 -13.08 18.41 3.18
CA LYS A 21 -11.78 18.49 2.52
C LYS A 21 -11.91 18.89 1.04
N ILE A 22 -12.89 18.34 0.32
CA ILE A 22 -13.19 18.71 -1.08
C ILE A 22 -13.62 20.19 -1.17
N LEU A 23 -14.50 20.65 -0.27
CA LEU A 23 -14.92 22.07 -0.22
C LEU A 23 -13.73 23.00 0.05
N ASP A 24 -12.87 22.67 1.01
CA ASP A 24 -11.68 23.46 1.36
C ASP A 24 -10.72 23.55 0.15
N LEU A 25 -10.50 22.43 -0.55
CA LEU A 25 -9.67 22.37 -1.75
C LEU A 25 -10.29 23.16 -2.90
N ALA A 26 -11.62 23.12 -3.07
CA ALA A 26 -12.32 23.90 -4.10
C ALA A 26 -12.22 25.40 -3.84
N GLN A 27 -12.35 25.83 -2.58
CA GLN A 27 -12.12 27.21 -2.19
C GLN A 27 -10.68 27.65 -2.44
N ALA A 28 -9.70 26.81 -2.10
CA ALA A 28 -8.29 27.09 -2.38
C ALA A 28 -7.98 27.13 -3.89
N ALA A 29 -8.66 26.32 -4.69
CA ALA A 29 -8.55 26.33 -6.15
C ALA A 29 -9.14 27.62 -6.75
N MET A 30 -10.33 28.03 -6.32
CA MET A 30 -10.96 29.29 -6.73
C MET A 30 -10.08 30.50 -6.40
N ALA A 31 -9.49 30.53 -5.20
CA ALA A 31 -8.59 31.60 -4.78
C ALA A 31 -7.35 31.73 -5.67
N GLN A 32 -6.97 30.64 -6.37
CA GLN A 32 -5.85 30.60 -7.32
C GLN A 32 -6.31 30.69 -8.80
N GLY A 33 -7.59 31.00 -9.01
CA GLY A 33 -8.19 31.24 -10.33
C GLY A 33 -8.48 29.98 -11.13
N ALA A 34 -8.67 28.82 -10.47
CA ALA A 34 -9.08 27.61 -11.16
C ALA A 34 -10.55 27.68 -11.61
N ASP A 35 -10.81 27.23 -12.83
CA ASP A 35 -12.16 27.10 -13.41
C ASP A 35 -12.81 25.75 -13.07
N ILE A 36 -11.97 24.71 -12.92
CA ILE A 36 -12.37 23.33 -12.63
C ILE A 36 -11.53 22.81 -11.46
N LEU A 37 -12.15 22.09 -10.52
CA LEU A 37 -11.48 21.18 -9.60
C LEU A 37 -11.87 19.73 -9.91
N VAL A 38 -10.88 18.85 -9.97
CA VAL A 38 -11.06 17.40 -10.21
C VAL A 38 -10.52 16.63 -9.01
N THR A 39 -11.32 15.72 -8.47
CA THR A 39 -10.91 14.84 -7.35
C THR A 39 -10.41 13.48 -7.85
N PRO A 40 -9.76 12.67 -7.00
CA PRO A 40 -9.52 11.26 -7.29
C PRO A 40 -10.81 10.46 -7.46
N GLU A 41 -10.66 9.22 -7.89
CA GLU A 41 -11.74 8.24 -7.96
C GLU A 41 -12.33 7.95 -6.57
N LEU A 42 -13.67 7.88 -6.48
CA LEU A 42 -14.42 7.67 -5.23
C LEU A 42 -13.98 8.55 -4.05
N ALA A 43 -13.38 9.72 -4.31
CA ALA A 43 -12.78 10.57 -3.29
C ALA A 43 -13.77 11.02 -2.21
N LEU A 44 -15.08 11.14 -2.53
CA LEU A 44 -16.12 11.43 -1.55
C LEU A 44 -16.20 10.36 -0.45
N THR A 45 -15.99 9.10 -0.80
CA THR A 45 -16.11 7.97 0.11
C THR A 45 -14.79 7.38 0.55
N GLY A 46 -13.68 7.77 -0.08
CA GLY A 46 -12.41 7.03 -0.07
C GLY A 46 -12.46 5.77 -0.94
N TYR A 47 -11.29 5.21 -1.24
CA TYR A 47 -11.14 4.00 -2.07
C TYR A 47 -10.28 2.94 -1.34
N SER A 48 -10.64 1.66 -1.32
CA SER A 48 -11.92 1.07 -1.76
C SER A 48 -12.86 0.89 -0.55
N PRO A 49 -14.15 1.27 -0.62
CA PRO A 49 -15.10 1.04 0.47
C PRO A 49 -15.58 -0.41 0.64
N GLU A 50 -15.24 -1.30 -0.31
CA GLU A 50 -15.63 -2.72 -0.30
C GLU A 50 -17.13 -2.93 -0.07
N ASP A 51 -17.54 -3.88 0.77
CA ASP A 51 -18.94 -4.21 1.04
C ASP A 51 -19.78 -3.05 1.65
N LEU A 52 -19.18 -1.90 2.00
CA LEU A 52 -19.97 -0.68 2.26
C LEU A 52 -20.79 -0.28 1.02
N LEU A 53 -20.30 -0.58 -0.18
CA LEU A 53 -20.99 -0.40 -1.46
C LEU A 53 -22.22 -1.31 -1.63
N LEU A 54 -22.43 -2.29 -0.74
CA LEU A 54 -23.65 -3.10 -0.72
C LEU A 54 -24.73 -2.51 0.20
N ARG A 55 -24.48 -1.38 0.87
CA ARG A 55 -25.39 -0.79 1.86
C ARG A 55 -26.10 0.46 1.34
N ASP A 56 -27.42 0.42 1.29
CA ASP A 56 -28.23 1.57 0.83
C ASP A 56 -28.07 2.84 1.68
N SER A 57 -27.78 2.70 2.98
CA SER A 57 -27.48 3.85 3.83
C SER A 57 -26.23 4.60 3.40
N PHE A 58 -25.25 3.90 2.79
CA PHE A 58 -24.02 4.49 2.30
C PHE A 58 -24.32 5.46 1.15
N TYR A 59 -25.13 5.03 0.17
CA TYR A 59 -25.56 5.88 -0.95
C TYR A 59 -26.42 7.07 -0.53
N ARG A 60 -27.25 6.92 0.51
CA ARG A 60 -27.99 8.06 1.08
C ARG A 60 -27.05 9.13 1.65
N ALA A 61 -26.00 8.70 2.34
CA ALA A 61 -24.97 9.62 2.85
C ALA A 61 -24.20 10.28 1.69
N CYS A 62 -23.83 9.55 0.65
CA CYS A 62 -23.22 10.13 -0.56
C CYS A 62 -24.13 11.18 -1.21
N SER A 63 -25.43 10.89 -1.36
CA SER A 63 -26.39 11.84 -1.93
C SER A 63 -26.44 13.15 -1.13
N ALA A 64 -26.59 13.07 0.19
CA ALA A 64 -26.63 14.25 1.05
C ALA A 64 -25.33 15.07 1.02
N ALA A 65 -24.20 14.40 0.83
CA ALA A 65 -22.91 15.05 0.69
C ALA A 65 -22.74 15.72 -0.70
N MET A 66 -23.23 15.09 -1.76
CA MET A 66 -23.27 15.68 -3.11
C MET A 66 -24.19 16.90 -3.15
N ASP A 67 -25.30 16.91 -2.39
CA ASP A 67 -26.18 18.08 -2.28
C ASP A 67 -25.44 19.27 -1.64
N GLN A 68 -24.57 19.04 -0.63
CA GLN A 68 -23.72 20.09 -0.06
C GLN A 68 -22.69 20.63 -1.07
N LEU A 69 -22.08 19.75 -1.87
CA LEU A 69 -21.13 20.15 -2.90
C LEU A 69 -21.80 20.96 -4.03
N LEU A 70 -23.09 20.72 -4.28
CA LEU A 70 -23.88 21.43 -5.29
C LEU A 70 -24.12 22.90 -4.91
N GLU A 71 -24.08 23.24 -3.61
CA GLU A 71 -24.25 24.61 -3.11
C GLU A 71 -23.03 25.51 -3.38
N LEU A 72 -21.91 24.95 -3.83
CA LEU A 72 -20.71 25.73 -4.13
C LEU A 72 -20.80 26.35 -5.54
N ASP A 73 -20.83 27.68 -5.59
CA ASP A 73 -20.82 28.46 -6.82
C ASP A 73 -19.40 28.92 -7.20
N GLY A 74 -19.20 29.26 -8.48
CA GLY A 74 -18.00 29.93 -8.99
C GLY A 74 -16.92 28.99 -9.54
N ILE A 75 -17.04 27.68 -9.35
CA ILE A 75 -16.11 26.67 -9.86
C ILE A 75 -16.87 25.42 -10.33
N THR A 76 -16.37 24.77 -11.38
CA THR A 76 -16.86 23.46 -11.79
C THR A 76 -16.20 22.38 -10.95
N LEU A 77 -16.97 21.50 -10.33
CA LEU A 77 -16.47 20.35 -9.58
C LEU A 77 -16.66 19.06 -10.38
N VAL A 78 -15.60 18.27 -10.52
CA VAL A 78 -15.65 16.90 -11.07
C VAL A 78 -15.31 15.93 -9.95
N ILE A 79 -16.36 15.34 -9.35
CA ILE A 79 -16.26 14.58 -8.10
C ILE A 79 -16.43 13.09 -8.33
N GLY A 80 -15.46 12.29 -7.88
CA GLY A 80 -15.54 10.83 -7.84
C GLY A 80 -16.34 10.34 -6.62
N HIS A 81 -17.41 9.56 -6.86
CA HIS A 81 -18.25 9.00 -5.80
C HIS A 81 -19.11 7.82 -6.32
N PRO A 82 -19.60 6.92 -5.44
CA PRO A 82 -20.47 5.85 -5.87
C PRO A 82 -21.92 6.32 -5.99
N VAL A 83 -22.60 5.91 -7.05
CA VAL A 83 -24.01 6.27 -7.32
C VAL A 83 -24.87 5.02 -7.36
N LYS A 84 -26.12 5.12 -6.89
CA LYS A 84 -27.14 4.07 -7.05
C LYS A 84 -28.29 4.61 -7.90
N LEU A 85 -28.62 3.93 -9.00
CA LEU A 85 -29.76 4.23 -9.86
C LEU A 85 -30.68 3.01 -9.92
N GLY A 86 -31.85 3.10 -9.28
CA GLY A 86 -32.73 1.93 -9.13
C GLY A 86 -32.05 0.82 -8.32
N GLN A 87 -31.78 -0.32 -8.96
CA GLN A 87 -31.06 -1.46 -8.36
C GLN A 87 -29.57 -1.49 -8.74
N GLU A 88 -29.16 -0.67 -9.70
CA GLU A 88 -27.79 -0.64 -10.20
C GLU A 88 -26.95 0.34 -9.40
N ARG A 89 -25.65 0.04 -9.33
CA ARG A 89 -24.66 0.85 -8.62
C ARG A 89 -23.51 1.12 -9.57
N PHE A 90 -22.99 2.33 -9.55
CA PHE A 90 -21.93 2.75 -10.46
C PHE A 90 -20.79 3.40 -9.69
N ASN A 91 -19.56 3.13 -10.12
CA ASN A 91 -18.42 3.97 -9.81
C ASN A 91 -18.50 5.18 -10.75
N ALA A 92 -18.69 6.38 -10.19
CA ALA A 92 -19.12 7.52 -10.99
C ALA A 92 -18.27 8.77 -10.75
N ALA A 93 -18.23 9.62 -11.77
CA ALA A 93 -17.74 10.99 -11.68
C ALA A 93 -18.91 11.92 -12.03
N THR A 94 -19.22 12.87 -11.16
CA THR A 94 -20.32 13.82 -11.38
C THR A 94 -19.77 15.23 -11.52
N VAL A 95 -20.25 15.94 -12.55
CA VAL A 95 -19.88 17.32 -12.84
C VAL A 95 -20.95 18.25 -12.27
N LEU A 96 -20.54 19.12 -11.35
CA LEU A 96 -21.38 20.12 -10.69
C LEU A 96 -20.88 21.53 -11.03
N ARG A 97 -21.81 22.46 -11.22
CA ARG A 97 -21.47 23.88 -11.37
C ARG A 97 -22.68 24.75 -11.04
N ASP A 98 -22.47 25.76 -10.19
CA ASP A 98 -23.43 26.85 -9.94
C ASP A 98 -24.86 26.34 -9.65
N GLY A 99 -25.01 25.39 -8.70
CA GLY A 99 -26.28 24.75 -8.37
C GLY A 99 -26.81 23.70 -9.36
N ASN A 100 -26.08 23.40 -10.44
CA ASN A 100 -26.51 22.47 -11.49
C ASN A 100 -25.63 21.22 -11.59
N ARG A 101 -26.25 20.07 -11.86
CA ARG A 101 -25.55 18.85 -12.26
C ARG A 101 -25.45 18.81 -13.79
N LEU A 102 -24.25 19.07 -14.32
CA LEU A 102 -24.02 19.16 -15.77
C LEU A 102 -23.97 17.78 -16.44
N GLY A 103 -23.56 16.75 -15.69
CA GLY A 103 -23.49 15.39 -16.20
C GLY A 103 -22.94 14.41 -15.17
N GLN A 104 -23.05 13.13 -15.51
CA GLN A 104 -22.54 12.04 -14.70
C GLN A 104 -21.96 10.96 -15.61
N TYR A 105 -20.71 10.61 -15.36
CA TYR A 105 -19.99 9.54 -16.02
C TYR A 105 -20.02 8.31 -15.12
N HIS A 106 -20.18 7.13 -15.71
CA HIS A 106 -20.08 5.84 -15.02
C HIS A 106 -18.89 5.10 -15.61
N LYS A 107 -17.98 4.63 -14.76
CA LYS A 107 -16.78 3.88 -15.16
C LYS A 107 -17.17 2.71 -16.08
N MET A 108 -16.57 2.63 -17.25
CA MET A 108 -16.93 1.65 -18.28
C MET A 108 -16.24 0.32 -18.03
N LEU A 109 -14.95 0.36 -17.67
CA LEU A 109 -14.13 -0.80 -17.42
C LEU A 109 -13.98 -1.01 -15.92
N LEU A 110 -14.51 -2.13 -15.43
CA LEU A 110 -14.47 -2.48 -14.01
C LEU A 110 -13.35 -3.50 -13.76
N PRO A 111 -12.23 -3.12 -13.12
CA PRO A 111 -11.16 -4.04 -12.82
C PRO A 111 -11.64 -5.12 -11.83
N ASN A 112 -11.30 -6.37 -12.11
CA ASN A 112 -11.71 -7.53 -11.31
C ASN A 112 -10.60 -8.59 -11.22
N ASP A 113 -9.36 -8.12 -11.24
CA ASP A 113 -8.13 -8.86 -11.05
C ASP A 113 -7.25 -8.19 -9.98
N GLU A 114 -6.14 -8.85 -9.62
CA GLU A 114 -5.23 -8.40 -8.58
C GLU A 114 -5.97 -8.02 -7.26
N VAL A 115 -5.93 -6.74 -6.90
CA VAL A 115 -6.50 -6.16 -5.68
C VAL A 115 -7.96 -5.69 -5.86
N PHE A 116 -8.50 -5.75 -7.07
CA PHE A 116 -9.79 -5.19 -7.45
C PHE A 116 -10.88 -6.27 -7.57
N ASP A 117 -12.08 -5.93 -7.14
CA ASP A 117 -13.29 -6.75 -7.28
C ASP A 117 -14.47 -5.86 -7.70
N GLU A 118 -14.27 -4.88 -8.60
CA GLU A 118 -15.31 -3.88 -8.90
C GLU A 118 -16.59 -4.47 -9.49
N CYS A 119 -16.50 -5.58 -10.22
CA CYS A 119 -17.68 -6.30 -10.74
C CYS A 119 -18.56 -6.89 -9.62
N ARG A 120 -18.06 -7.01 -8.39
CA ARG A 120 -18.89 -7.35 -7.22
C ARG A 120 -19.84 -6.21 -6.84
N TYR A 121 -19.41 -4.97 -7.02
CA TYR A 121 -20.06 -3.80 -6.46
C TYR A 121 -20.86 -3.01 -7.49
N PHE A 122 -20.33 -2.89 -8.71
CA PHE A 122 -20.78 -1.95 -9.72
C PHE A 122 -21.24 -2.63 -11.02
N THR A 123 -22.10 -1.92 -11.74
CA THR A 123 -22.47 -2.14 -13.13
C THR A 123 -21.57 -1.25 -14.02
N PRO A 124 -21.06 -1.74 -15.16
CA PRO A 124 -20.27 -0.91 -16.07
C PRO A 124 -21.13 0.19 -16.71
N GLY A 125 -20.52 1.36 -16.93
CA GLY A 125 -21.07 2.43 -17.76
C GLY A 125 -21.07 2.07 -19.24
N ALA A 126 -21.79 2.87 -20.04
CA ALA A 126 -21.99 2.59 -21.48
C ALA A 126 -21.91 3.83 -22.38
N MET A 127 -21.64 5.01 -21.83
CA MET A 127 -21.67 6.27 -22.58
C MET A 127 -20.53 7.20 -22.12
N PRO A 128 -19.83 7.88 -23.05
CA PRO A 128 -18.84 8.88 -22.68
C PRO A 128 -19.52 10.09 -22.05
N LEU A 129 -18.78 10.83 -21.21
CA LEU A 129 -19.20 12.14 -20.72
C LEU A 129 -18.25 13.21 -21.25
N VAL A 130 -18.82 14.15 -22.02
CA VAL A 130 -18.16 15.39 -22.42
C VAL A 130 -19.04 16.57 -22.01
N PHE A 131 -18.50 17.50 -21.22
CA PHE A 131 -19.22 18.69 -20.78
C PHE A 131 -18.55 19.97 -21.28
N GLN A 132 -19.31 21.06 -21.36
CA GLN A 132 -18.82 22.36 -21.80
C GLN A 132 -18.25 23.16 -20.61
N GLN A 133 -17.00 23.62 -20.73
CA GLN A 133 -16.37 24.59 -19.84
C GLN A 133 -15.88 25.79 -20.65
N GLY A 134 -16.61 26.91 -20.56
CA GLY A 134 -16.33 28.09 -21.41
C GLY A 134 -16.44 27.71 -22.89
N GLU A 135 -15.36 27.88 -23.65
CA GLU A 135 -15.29 27.52 -25.07
C GLU A 135 -14.80 26.09 -25.32
N HIS A 136 -14.40 25.36 -24.27
CA HIS A 136 -13.78 24.03 -24.39
C HIS A 136 -14.71 22.90 -23.97
N LYS A 137 -14.56 21.75 -24.62
CA LYS A 137 -15.22 20.50 -24.28
C LYS A 137 -14.27 19.62 -23.46
N VAL A 138 -14.74 19.15 -22.31
CA VAL A 138 -13.92 18.39 -21.36
C VAL A 138 -14.48 16.98 -21.21
N GLY A 139 -13.67 15.98 -21.57
CA GLY A 139 -13.97 14.56 -21.39
C GLY A 139 -13.65 14.08 -19.97
N VAL A 140 -14.37 13.06 -19.51
CA VAL A 140 -14.16 12.45 -18.18
C VAL A 140 -13.99 10.95 -18.33
N LEU A 141 -12.95 10.40 -17.70
CA LEU A 141 -12.68 8.97 -17.55
C LEU A 141 -12.40 8.63 -16.08
N ILE A 142 -12.53 7.35 -15.72
CA ILE A 142 -12.17 6.85 -14.38
C ILE A 142 -11.21 5.67 -14.47
N CYS A 143 -10.01 5.87 -13.94
CA CYS A 143 -8.98 4.85 -13.71
C CYS A 143 -8.81 3.84 -14.85
N GLU A 144 -9.31 2.61 -14.67
CA GLU A 144 -9.18 1.49 -15.62
C GLU A 144 -9.57 1.86 -17.05
N ASP A 145 -10.47 2.83 -17.23
CA ASP A 145 -10.87 3.32 -18.54
C ASP A 145 -9.69 3.83 -19.39
N VAL A 146 -8.65 4.40 -18.78
CA VAL A 146 -7.46 4.91 -19.50
C VAL A 146 -6.48 3.81 -19.92
N TRP A 147 -6.65 2.58 -19.41
CA TRP A 147 -5.78 1.45 -19.73
C TRP A 147 -6.22 0.73 -21.01
N SER A 148 -7.38 1.08 -21.56
CA SER A 148 -7.89 0.60 -22.84
C SER A 148 -8.03 1.71 -23.87
N VAL A 149 -8.21 1.32 -25.13
CA VAL A 149 -8.41 2.21 -26.27
C VAL A 149 -9.79 2.87 -26.24
N ASP A 150 -10.82 2.05 -26.03
CA ASP A 150 -12.19 2.44 -26.36
C ASP A 150 -12.69 3.67 -25.57
N PRO A 151 -12.58 3.77 -24.23
CA PRO A 151 -13.15 4.90 -23.49
C PRO A 151 -12.53 6.25 -23.87
N ALA A 152 -11.22 6.29 -24.10
CA ALA A 152 -10.52 7.49 -24.53
C ALA A 152 -10.90 7.90 -25.97
N ALA A 153 -11.04 6.91 -26.86
CA ALA A 153 -11.51 7.14 -28.23
C ALA A 153 -12.95 7.66 -28.25
N GLU A 154 -13.85 7.09 -27.43
CA GLU A 154 -15.24 7.55 -27.33
C GLU A 154 -15.36 8.98 -26.82
N ALA A 155 -14.50 9.39 -25.87
CA ALA A 155 -14.43 10.79 -25.43
C ALA A 155 -13.95 11.73 -26.56
N ALA A 156 -12.99 11.28 -27.38
CA ALA A 156 -12.51 12.02 -28.54
C ALA A 156 -13.59 12.13 -29.64
N ASP A 157 -14.30 11.05 -29.95
CA ASP A 157 -15.40 11.02 -30.91
C ASP A 157 -16.58 11.90 -30.47
N ALA A 158 -16.83 12.00 -29.16
CA ALA A 158 -17.78 12.95 -28.58
C ALA A 158 -17.30 14.42 -28.63
N GLY A 159 -16.06 14.65 -29.08
CA GLY A 159 -15.47 15.94 -29.36
C GLY A 159 -14.79 16.61 -28.17
N ALA A 160 -14.22 15.84 -27.23
CA ALA A 160 -13.42 16.40 -26.15
C ALA A 160 -12.17 17.13 -26.68
N ASP A 161 -11.81 18.26 -26.05
CA ASP A 161 -10.56 19.00 -26.31
C ASP A 161 -9.43 18.59 -25.34
N VAL A 162 -9.82 18.09 -24.16
CA VAL A 162 -8.95 17.62 -23.07
C VAL A 162 -9.70 16.58 -22.24
N VAL A 163 -9.00 15.60 -21.68
CA VAL A 163 -9.59 14.53 -20.86
C VAL A 163 -9.11 14.62 -19.42
N LEU A 164 -10.05 14.57 -18.48
CA LEU A 164 -9.78 14.43 -17.04
C LEU A 164 -9.92 12.97 -16.65
N VAL A 165 -8.90 12.43 -15.97
CA VAL A 165 -8.89 11.04 -15.51
C VAL A 165 -8.83 11.03 -13.99
N LEU A 166 -9.88 10.50 -13.35
CA LEU A 166 -9.98 10.33 -11.91
C LEU A 166 -9.46 8.95 -11.53
N ASN A 167 -8.51 8.85 -10.60
CA ASN A 167 -7.86 7.58 -10.29
C ASN A 167 -7.76 7.33 -8.80
N ALA A 168 -7.92 6.06 -8.42
CA ALA A 168 -7.39 5.49 -7.20
C ALA A 168 -6.49 4.32 -7.61
N SER A 169 -5.37 4.65 -8.26
CA SER A 169 -4.40 3.68 -8.73
C SER A 169 -3.40 3.39 -7.61
N PRO A 170 -3.39 2.16 -7.06
CA PRO A 170 -2.48 1.81 -5.97
C PRO A 170 -1.04 1.71 -6.48
N PHE A 171 -0.11 1.92 -5.55
CA PHE A 171 1.31 1.76 -5.74
C PHE A 171 1.68 0.29 -5.89
N HIS A 172 2.60 0.05 -6.82
CA HIS A 172 3.60 -0.99 -6.75
C HIS A 172 4.86 -0.44 -7.41
N ARG A 173 6.00 -1.13 -7.24
CA ARG A 173 7.26 -0.75 -7.91
C ARG A 173 7.02 -0.51 -9.42
N ASN A 174 7.58 0.60 -9.91
CA ASN A 174 7.52 1.08 -11.30
C ASN A 174 6.14 1.53 -11.82
N LYS A 175 5.11 1.61 -10.98
CA LYS A 175 3.74 1.93 -11.43
C LYS A 175 3.59 3.37 -11.93
N ILE A 176 4.36 4.32 -11.40
CA ILE A 176 4.29 5.73 -11.84
C ILE A 176 4.74 5.84 -13.29
N GLU A 177 5.86 5.21 -13.64
CA GLU A 177 6.36 5.16 -15.02
C GLU A 177 5.34 4.50 -15.95
N THR A 178 4.76 3.36 -15.55
CA THR A 178 3.72 2.69 -16.33
C THR A 178 2.51 3.59 -16.60
N ARG A 179 2.07 4.40 -15.61
CA ARG A 179 0.96 5.35 -15.81
C ARG A 179 1.30 6.42 -16.85
N HIS A 180 2.53 6.94 -16.86
CA HIS A 180 2.98 7.87 -17.88
C HIS A 180 2.94 7.25 -19.28
N GLU A 181 3.41 6.01 -19.42
CA GLU A 181 3.41 5.29 -20.70
C GLU A 181 1.98 5.07 -21.21
N VAL A 182 1.07 4.60 -20.35
CA VAL A 182 -0.33 4.35 -20.72
C VAL A 182 -1.02 5.61 -21.19
N VAL A 183 -0.89 6.73 -20.45
CA VAL A 183 -1.49 8.01 -20.82
C VAL A 183 -0.86 8.58 -22.09
N ARG A 184 0.45 8.37 -22.28
CA ARG A 184 1.12 8.72 -23.54
C ARG A 184 0.54 7.94 -24.72
N TYR A 185 0.32 6.63 -24.61
CA TYR A 185 -0.33 5.86 -25.67
C TYR A 185 -1.75 6.37 -25.96
N ARG A 186 -2.53 6.70 -24.93
CA ARG A 186 -3.87 7.32 -25.12
C ARG A 186 -3.77 8.66 -25.85
N THR A 187 -2.76 9.46 -25.52
CA THR A 187 -2.47 10.73 -26.19
C THR A 187 -2.13 10.53 -27.67
N GLU A 188 -1.26 9.57 -27.98
CA GLU A 188 -0.85 9.26 -29.36
C GLU A 188 -2.03 8.77 -30.22
N GLU A 189 -2.95 8.00 -29.63
CA GLU A 189 -4.11 7.45 -30.34
C GLU A 189 -5.25 8.45 -30.53
N THR A 190 -5.50 9.31 -29.55
CA THR A 190 -6.63 10.26 -29.59
C THR A 190 -6.25 11.65 -30.06
N GLY A 191 -4.97 12.02 -29.98
CA GLY A 191 -4.50 13.39 -30.20
C GLY A 191 -4.95 14.38 -29.12
N LEU A 192 -5.43 13.90 -27.97
CA LEU A 192 -5.91 14.71 -26.85
C LEU A 192 -4.88 14.79 -25.73
N PRO A 193 -4.78 15.93 -25.02
CA PRO A 193 -4.04 16.02 -23.78
C PRO A 193 -4.86 15.45 -22.61
N PHE A 194 -4.16 14.95 -21.59
CA PHE A 194 -4.78 14.29 -20.43
C PHE A 194 -4.32 14.93 -19.12
N ALA A 195 -5.25 15.12 -18.19
CA ALA A 195 -4.97 15.51 -16.82
C ALA A 195 -5.36 14.37 -15.87
N TYR A 196 -4.36 13.77 -15.21
CA TYR A 196 -4.48 12.56 -14.41
C TYR A 196 -4.38 12.91 -12.92
N VAL A 197 -5.49 12.82 -12.19
CA VAL A 197 -5.50 12.99 -10.73
C VAL A 197 -5.59 11.64 -10.05
N ASN A 198 -4.69 11.40 -9.09
CA ASN A 198 -4.63 10.15 -8.34
C ASN A 198 -4.80 10.41 -6.84
N LEU A 199 -5.36 9.41 -6.16
CA LEU A 199 -5.43 9.36 -4.71
C LEU A 199 -4.03 9.28 -4.10
N VAL A 200 -3.84 9.81 -2.89
CA VAL A 200 -2.63 9.59 -2.10
C VAL A 200 -2.96 9.09 -0.70
N GLY A 201 -2.14 8.23 -0.10
CA GLY A 201 -2.33 7.72 1.26
C GLY A 201 -2.48 6.21 1.36
N GLY A 202 -2.52 5.67 2.56
CA GLY A 202 -2.70 4.24 2.86
C GLY A 202 -4.15 3.88 3.18
N GLN A 203 -4.62 2.75 2.67
CA GLN A 203 -5.89 2.12 3.02
C GLN A 203 -5.67 0.61 3.16
N ASP A 204 -5.69 0.11 4.39
CA ASP A 204 -5.41 -1.28 4.73
C ASP A 204 -4.08 -1.79 4.13
N GLU A 205 -4.13 -2.70 3.15
CA GLU A 205 -2.91 -3.18 2.47
C GLU A 205 -2.46 -2.29 1.31
N LEU A 206 -3.33 -1.41 0.79
CA LEU A 206 -3.01 -0.59 -0.36
C LEU A 206 -2.37 0.73 0.07
N VAL A 207 -1.41 1.17 -0.71
CA VAL A 207 -0.87 2.52 -0.62
C VAL A 207 -1.08 3.18 -1.98
N PHE A 208 -1.54 4.42 -1.98
CA PHE A 208 -1.70 5.24 -3.16
C PHE A 208 -0.63 6.32 -3.10
N ASP A 209 0.18 6.39 -4.15
CA ASP A 209 1.36 7.25 -4.21
C ASP A 209 1.04 8.68 -4.66
N GLY A 210 -0.18 8.95 -5.15
CA GLY A 210 -0.50 10.22 -5.76
C GLY A 210 0.23 10.37 -7.09
N ALA A 211 1.24 11.24 -7.11
CA ALA A 211 2.03 11.58 -8.30
C ALA A 211 1.15 11.99 -9.50
N SER A 212 0.08 12.74 -9.24
CA SER A 212 -0.81 13.30 -10.26
C SER A 212 -0.01 14.10 -11.30
N PHE A 213 -0.42 14.03 -12.56
CA PHE A 213 0.34 14.62 -13.67
C PHE A 213 -0.56 15.05 -14.82
N ALA A 214 0.02 15.73 -15.81
CA ALA A 214 -0.65 16.03 -17.06
C ALA A 214 0.28 15.86 -18.26
N THR A 215 -0.30 15.41 -19.38
CA THR A 215 0.38 15.28 -20.68
C THR A 215 -0.20 16.26 -21.70
N ASN A 216 0.67 16.89 -22.47
CA ASN A 216 0.26 17.68 -23.64
C ASN A 216 -0.07 16.77 -24.83
N LYS A 217 -0.49 17.34 -25.96
CA LYS A 217 -0.80 16.58 -27.20
C LYS A 217 0.38 15.84 -27.82
N ALA A 218 1.62 16.18 -27.44
CA ALA A 218 2.81 15.46 -27.86
C ALA A 218 3.12 14.24 -26.96
N GLY A 219 2.32 14.00 -25.92
CA GLY A 219 2.54 12.93 -24.95
C GLY A 219 3.62 13.24 -23.91
N GLU A 220 4.04 14.50 -23.80
CA GLU A 220 5.06 14.93 -22.84
C GLU A 220 4.41 15.30 -21.51
N VAL A 221 5.01 14.85 -20.39
CA VAL A 221 4.57 15.25 -19.05
C VAL A 221 4.92 16.72 -18.80
N VAL A 222 3.89 17.57 -18.80
CA VAL A 222 3.96 19.03 -18.67
C VAL A 222 3.77 19.53 -17.24
N ALA A 223 3.16 18.73 -16.36
CA ALA A 223 3.01 19.01 -14.94
C ALA A 223 3.11 17.72 -14.12
N GLN A 224 3.65 17.79 -12.90
CA GLN A 224 3.85 16.64 -12.01
C GLN A 224 3.74 17.09 -10.55
N ALA A 225 2.82 16.50 -9.80
CA ALA A 225 2.68 16.63 -8.36
C ALA A 225 3.67 15.71 -7.63
N ARG A 226 3.99 16.04 -6.37
CA ARG A 226 4.81 15.20 -5.50
C ARG A 226 4.14 13.86 -5.24
N ALA A 227 4.95 12.82 -5.05
CA ALA A 227 4.45 11.54 -4.54
C ALA A 227 4.26 11.59 -3.01
N TYR A 228 3.38 10.75 -2.48
CA TYR A 228 3.20 10.47 -1.05
C TYR A 228 2.80 11.68 -0.16
N GLY A 229 2.18 12.71 -0.74
CA GLY A 229 1.54 13.79 0.03
C GLY A 229 0.43 14.52 -0.71
N ASP A 230 -0.45 15.19 0.03
CA ASP A 230 -1.51 16.05 -0.51
C ASP A 230 -0.90 17.17 -1.38
N GLU A 231 -1.49 17.47 -2.53
CA GLU A 231 -1.11 18.59 -3.37
C GLU A 231 -2.28 19.07 -4.23
N LEU A 232 -2.42 20.38 -4.41
CA LEU A 232 -3.34 20.96 -5.38
C LEU A 232 -2.54 21.42 -6.59
N LEU A 233 -2.48 20.58 -7.62
CA LEU A 233 -1.70 20.85 -8.83
C LEU A 233 -2.53 21.67 -9.82
N LEU A 234 -2.06 22.88 -10.14
CA LEU A 234 -2.72 23.78 -11.08
C LEU A 234 -2.09 23.66 -12.47
N ILE A 235 -2.93 23.52 -13.49
CA ILE A 235 -2.51 23.36 -14.88
C ILE A 235 -3.37 24.27 -15.77
N ASP A 236 -2.72 24.95 -16.70
CA ASP A 236 -3.40 25.81 -17.67
C ASP A 236 -3.65 25.06 -18.98
N PHE A 237 -4.89 25.10 -19.46
CA PHE A 237 -5.29 24.69 -20.81
C PHE A 237 -5.52 25.96 -21.65
N SER A 238 -4.70 26.12 -22.70
CA SER A 238 -4.74 27.27 -23.59
C SER A 238 -4.23 26.89 -24.98
N ALA A 239 -4.64 27.62 -26.02
CA ALA A 239 -4.26 27.31 -27.41
C ALA A 239 -4.53 25.85 -27.82
N GLY A 240 -5.54 25.22 -27.22
CA GLY A 240 -5.93 23.83 -27.49
C GLY A 240 -5.01 22.76 -26.92
N ASP A 241 -4.18 23.07 -25.92
CA ASP A 241 -3.29 22.11 -25.27
C ASP A 241 -3.01 22.43 -23.78
N LEU A 242 -2.54 21.44 -23.02
CA LEU A 242 -2.07 21.62 -21.64
C LEU A 242 -0.65 22.20 -21.62
N GLN A 243 -0.47 23.26 -20.85
CA GLN A 243 0.77 24.01 -20.79
C GLN A 243 1.73 23.46 -19.74
N ALA A 244 3.03 23.63 -19.99
CA ALA A 244 4.08 23.32 -19.03
C ALA A 244 3.90 24.13 -17.73
N ALA A 245 3.83 23.42 -16.60
CA ALA A 245 3.92 24.06 -15.29
C ALA A 245 5.32 24.66 -15.09
N PRO A 246 5.46 25.76 -14.32
CA PRO A 246 6.75 26.41 -14.10
C PRO A 246 7.81 25.48 -13.49
N ALA A 247 7.39 24.51 -12.69
CA ALA A 247 8.23 23.48 -12.12
C ALA A 247 7.44 22.16 -12.01
N LYS A 248 8.15 21.05 -12.22
CA LYS A 248 7.65 19.68 -12.00
C LYS A 248 8.26 19.13 -10.72
N ALA A 249 7.47 18.44 -9.90
CA ALA A 249 8.03 17.72 -8.76
C ALA A 249 9.01 16.64 -9.24
N ALA A 250 10.12 16.47 -8.52
CA ALA A 250 11.00 15.34 -8.73
C ALA A 250 10.34 14.08 -8.14
N LEU A 251 10.30 13.01 -8.93
CA LEU A 251 9.78 11.73 -8.46
C LEU A 251 10.86 10.97 -7.67
N PRO A 252 10.47 10.28 -6.58
CA PRO A 252 11.41 9.50 -5.78
C PRO A 252 11.99 8.34 -6.59
N GLY A 253 13.23 7.94 -6.26
CA GLY A 253 13.83 6.73 -6.83
C GLY A 253 13.09 5.46 -6.38
N GLU A 254 13.48 4.31 -6.93
CA GLU A 254 12.80 3.04 -6.65
C GLU A 254 12.80 2.66 -5.15
N LEU A 255 13.97 2.66 -4.50
CA LEU A 255 14.07 2.32 -3.07
C LEU A 255 13.37 3.34 -2.18
N GLU A 256 13.45 4.61 -2.54
CA GLU A 256 12.75 5.68 -1.83
C GLU A 256 11.24 5.50 -1.94
N SER A 257 10.72 5.18 -3.12
CA SER A 257 9.29 4.92 -3.35
C SER A 257 8.79 3.77 -2.47
N VAL A 258 9.52 2.65 -2.43
CA VAL A 258 9.17 1.52 -1.56
C VAL A 258 9.19 1.96 -0.10
N TYR A 259 10.24 2.66 0.35
CA TYR A 259 10.32 3.11 1.74
C TYR A 259 9.18 4.06 2.12
N GLN A 260 8.87 5.06 1.27
CA GLN A 260 7.78 5.99 1.48
C GLN A 260 6.42 5.29 1.50
N ALA A 261 6.23 4.26 0.67
CA ALA A 261 5.01 3.45 0.72
C ALA A 261 4.86 2.75 2.08
N LEU A 262 5.94 2.19 2.65
CA LEU A 262 5.91 1.60 3.99
C LEU A 262 5.60 2.65 5.07
N VAL A 263 6.22 3.83 4.98
CA VAL A 263 6.01 4.95 5.91
C VAL A 263 4.56 5.44 5.88
N VAL A 264 4.00 5.68 4.68
CA VAL A 264 2.61 6.08 4.49
C VAL A 264 1.65 4.99 4.98
N GLY A 265 1.91 3.73 4.64
CA GLY A 265 1.11 2.60 5.09
C GLY A 265 1.01 2.52 6.62
N VAL A 266 2.15 2.63 7.32
CA VAL A 266 2.17 2.64 8.79
C VAL A 266 1.48 3.89 9.34
N ARG A 267 1.81 5.08 8.83
CA ARG A 267 1.23 6.34 9.33
C ARG A 267 -0.28 6.33 9.24
N ASP A 268 -0.82 5.95 8.09
CA ASP A 268 -2.25 6.01 7.84
C ASP A 268 -3.00 4.89 8.54
N TYR A 269 -2.45 3.68 8.60
CA TYR A 269 -3.07 2.59 9.36
C TYR A 269 -3.21 2.96 10.85
N ILE A 270 -2.20 3.60 11.44
CA ILE A 270 -2.23 4.01 12.84
C ILE A 270 -3.15 5.20 13.07
N THR A 271 -3.02 6.25 12.26
CA THR A 271 -3.75 7.52 12.47
C THR A 271 -5.23 7.41 12.11
N LYS A 272 -5.58 6.77 10.98
CA LYS A 272 -6.98 6.63 10.54
C LYS A 272 -7.80 5.72 11.45
N ASN A 273 -7.15 4.75 12.12
CA ASN A 273 -7.80 3.89 13.11
C ASN A 273 -7.71 4.45 14.55
N GLY A 274 -7.09 5.61 14.77
CA GLY A 274 -7.05 6.28 16.07
C GLY A 274 -6.14 5.61 17.11
N PHE A 275 -5.13 4.84 16.69
CA PHE A 275 -4.17 4.25 17.61
C PHE A 275 -3.22 5.33 18.18
N PRO A 276 -2.91 5.31 19.49
CA PRO A 276 -2.04 6.31 20.12
C PRO A 276 -0.56 6.15 19.78
N GLY A 277 -0.17 5.04 19.15
CA GLY A 277 1.22 4.73 18.79
C GLY A 277 1.41 3.23 18.54
N VAL A 278 2.67 2.79 18.50
CA VAL A 278 3.03 1.41 18.15
C VAL A 278 4.01 0.78 19.13
N LEU A 279 3.98 -0.56 19.14
CA LEU A 279 4.90 -1.45 19.85
C LEU A 279 5.55 -2.38 18.82
N LEU A 280 6.81 -2.73 18.99
CA LEU A 280 7.41 -3.83 18.24
C LEU A 280 8.49 -4.56 19.04
N GLY A 281 8.67 -5.84 18.72
CA GLY A 281 9.79 -6.63 19.21
C GLY A 281 11.06 -6.24 18.45
N LEU A 282 12.10 -5.80 19.16
CA LEU A 282 13.41 -5.51 18.57
C LEU A 282 14.34 -6.69 18.86
N SER A 283 14.68 -7.48 17.84
CA SER A 283 15.50 -8.69 17.99
C SER A 283 17.01 -8.44 17.81
N GLY A 284 17.38 -7.22 17.40
CA GLY A 284 18.71 -6.91 16.87
C GLY A 284 18.89 -7.33 15.41
N GLY A 285 17.92 -8.05 14.83
CA GLY A 285 17.92 -8.45 13.42
C GLY A 285 17.47 -7.32 12.49
N ILE A 286 17.87 -7.43 11.22
CA ILE A 286 17.65 -6.41 10.20
C ILE A 286 16.18 -6.07 9.95
N ASP A 287 15.27 -7.05 10.02
CA ASP A 287 13.85 -6.82 9.73
C ASP A 287 13.19 -5.95 10.82
N SER A 288 13.49 -6.25 12.10
CA SER A 288 13.01 -5.45 13.23
C SER A 288 13.64 -4.05 13.24
N ALA A 289 14.90 -3.92 12.81
CA ALA A 289 15.56 -2.64 12.66
C ALA A 289 14.91 -1.79 11.56
N LEU A 290 14.68 -2.34 10.37
CA LEU A 290 13.98 -1.62 9.30
C LEU A 290 12.57 -1.20 9.73
N THR A 291 11.84 -2.11 10.36
CA THR A 291 10.49 -1.84 10.89
C THR A 291 10.50 -0.69 11.90
N LEU A 292 11.49 -0.66 12.80
CA LEU A 292 11.68 0.42 13.77
C LEU A 292 11.94 1.76 13.08
N ALA A 293 12.84 1.80 12.09
CA ALA A 293 13.14 3.02 11.34
C ALA A 293 11.88 3.55 10.61
N VAL A 294 11.14 2.68 9.92
CA VAL A 294 9.88 3.04 9.26
C VAL A 294 8.86 3.58 10.26
N ALA A 295 8.70 2.93 11.42
CA ALA A 295 7.75 3.36 12.45
C ALA A 295 8.08 4.75 13.00
N VAL A 296 9.36 5.06 13.20
CA VAL A 296 9.81 6.38 13.67
C VAL A 296 9.57 7.44 12.60
N ASP A 297 9.93 7.19 11.34
CA ASP A 297 9.71 8.14 10.24
C ASP A 297 8.21 8.34 9.94
N ALA A 298 7.38 7.34 10.22
CA ALA A 298 5.92 7.43 10.07
C ALA A 298 5.25 8.26 11.16
N LEU A 299 5.65 8.08 12.43
CA LEU A 299 4.87 8.51 13.59
C LEU A 299 5.58 9.49 14.53
N GLY A 300 6.91 9.57 14.47
CA GLY A 300 7.75 10.19 15.50
C GLY A 300 8.15 9.22 16.61
N ALA A 301 9.35 9.40 17.15
CA ALA A 301 9.94 8.51 18.16
C ALA A 301 9.12 8.42 19.46
N ASP A 302 8.38 9.48 19.82
CA ASP A 302 7.52 9.56 21.00
C ASP A 302 6.33 8.57 20.95
N LYS A 303 5.89 8.20 19.75
CA LYS A 303 4.78 7.25 19.56
C LYS A 303 5.24 5.80 19.43
N VAL A 304 6.53 5.56 19.26
CA VAL A 304 7.10 4.22 19.09
C VAL A 304 7.61 3.67 20.42
N HIS A 305 7.42 2.38 20.66
CA HIS A 305 7.98 1.68 21.81
C HIS A 305 8.56 0.34 21.36
N ALA A 306 9.88 0.18 21.50
CA ALA A 306 10.58 -1.06 21.19
C ALA A 306 10.75 -1.91 22.44
N VAL A 307 10.60 -3.23 22.30
CA VAL A 307 10.79 -4.17 23.42
C VAL A 307 11.76 -5.26 22.97
N MET A 308 12.90 -5.37 23.65
CA MET A 308 13.83 -6.49 23.47
C MET A 308 13.48 -7.60 24.46
N MET A 309 13.41 -8.82 23.96
CA MET A 309 12.93 -9.98 24.72
C MET A 309 13.93 -11.14 24.64
N PRO A 310 15.09 -11.02 25.32
CA PRO A 310 16.19 -11.95 25.18
C PRO A 310 15.87 -13.29 25.85
N SER A 311 16.42 -14.35 25.28
CA SER A 311 16.52 -15.68 25.89
C SER A 311 17.99 -16.01 26.19
N ARG A 312 18.26 -17.19 26.77
CA ARG A 312 19.64 -17.65 27.01
C ARG A 312 20.47 -17.84 25.74
N TYR A 313 19.82 -17.89 24.57
CA TYR A 313 20.46 -18.04 23.27
C TYR A 313 20.70 -16.70 22.57
N THR A 314 20.14 -15.60 23.09
CA THR A 314 20.32 -14.28 22.50
C THR A 314 21.77 -13.83 22.65
N ALA A 315 22.40 -13.46 21.54
CA ALA A 315 23.79 -13.04 21.56
C ALA A 315 23.93 -11.64 22.17
N ASP A 316 24.98 -11.41 22.97
CA ASP A 316 25.28 -10.09 23.55
C ASP A 316 25.31 -8.99 22.50
N ILE A 317 25.80 -9.33 21.30
CA ILE A 317 25.89 -8.43 20.16
C ILE A 317 24.52 -7.92 19.70
N SER A 318 23.48 -8.77 19.73
CA SER A 318 22.11 -8.41 19.37
C SER A 318 21.51 -7.41 20.36
N VAL A 319 21.83 -7.54 21.65
CA VAL A 319 21.44 -6.58 22.69
C VAL A 319 22.19 -5.25 22.49
N ILE A 320 23.50 -5.30 22.26
CA ILE A 320 24.33 -4.09 22.05
C ILE A 320 23.86 -3.30 20.83
N ASP A 321 23.65 -3.98 19.69
CA ASP A 321 23.20 -3.34 18.45
C ASP A 321 21.79 -2.75 18.60
N SER A 322 20.90 -3.44 19.31
CA SER A 322 19.56 -2.93 19.62
C SER A 322 19.63 -1.65 20.45
N ARG A 323 20.46 -1.63 21.51
CA ARG A 323 20.64 -0.44 22.36
C ARG A 323 21.27 0.73 21.60
N ASP A 324 22.23 0.49 20.70
CA ASP A 324 22.82 1.53 19.82
C ASP A 324 21.73 2.15 18.93
N MET A 325 20.97 1.32 18.23
CA MET A 325 19.88 1.79 17.36
C MET A 325 18.83 2.63 18.13
N ILE A 326 18.46 2.18 19.33
CA ILE A 326 17.55 2.92 20.21
C ILE A 326 18.13 4.28 20.61
N GLY A 327 19.42 4.34 20.93
CA GLY A 327 20.12 5.59 21.24
C GLY A 327 20.13 6.57 20.07
N ARG A 328 20.29 6.07 18.83
CA ARG A 328 20.24 6.89 17.61
C ARG A 328 18.85 7.46 17.32
N LEU A 329 17.80 6.68 17.56
CA LEU A 329 16.42 7.06 17.24
C LEU A 329 15.66 7.75 18.38
N GLY A 330 16.12 7.64 19.63
CA GLY A 330 15.47 8.25 20.79
C GLY A 330 14.11 7.63 21.15
N VAL A 331 13.95 6.34 20.91
CA VAL A 331 12.69 5.61 21.09
C VAL A 331 12.59 5.04 22.51
N LYS A 332 11.37 4.97 23.08
CA LYS A 332 11.17 4.26 24.34
C LYS A 332 11.57 2.79 24.19
N TYR A 333 12.31 2.26 25.17
CA TYR A 333 12.85 0.91 25.11
C TYR A 333 12.76 0.19 26.47
N ASP A 334 12.16 -1.00 26.47
CA ASP A 334 12.07 -1.90 27.62
C ASP A 334 12.74 -3.25 27.28
N GLU A 335 13.35 -3.91 28.27
CA GLU A 335 13.92 -5.27 28.13
C GLU A 335 13.19 -6.23 29.06
N ILE A 336 12.69 -7.35 28.52
CA ILE A 336 11.94 -8.36 29.28
C ILE A 336 12.48 -9.76 28.95
N GLU A 337 13.25 -10.35 29.86
CA GLU A 337 13.77 -11.71 29.66
C GLU A 337 12.65 -12.75 29.58
N ILE A 338 12.73 -13.63 28.58
CA ILE A 338 11.68 -14.65 28.37
C ILE A 338 11.95 -15.97 29.09
N TRP A 339 13.17 -16.15 29.60
CA TRP A 339 13.62 -17.44 30.12
C TRP A 339 12.78 -17.99 31.28
N PRO A 340 12.40 -17.18 32.29
CA PRO A 340 11.57 -17.68 33.40
C PRO A 340 10.20 -18.19 32.94
N MET A 341 9.60 -17.52 31.94
CA MET A 341 8.33 -17.95 31.35
C MET A 341 8.51 -19.23 30.56
N TYR A 342 9.57 -19.32 29.76
CA TYR A 342 9.91 -20.53 29.01
C TYR A 342 10.06 -21.74 29.94
N GLU A 343 10.82 -21.62 31.03
CA GLU A 343 10.98 -22.69 32.01
C GLU A 343 9.65 -23.10 32.66
N SER A 344 8.78 -22.13 32.97
CA SER A 344 7.45 -22.43 33.48
C SER A 344 6.60 -23.25 32.51
N PHE A 345 6.66 -22.95 31.21
CA PHE A 345 5.94 -23.73 30.19
C PHE A 345 6.56 -25.12 30.02
N MET A 346 7.88 -25.24 29.97
CA MET A 346 8.56 -26.53 29.86
C MET A 346 8.28 -27.43 31.06
N ASN A 347 8.26 -26.87 32.28
CA ASN A 347 7.89 -27.61 33.49
C ASN A 347 6.44 -28.11 33.44
N ALA A 348 5.51 -27.30 32.93
CA ALA A 348 4.12 -27.71 32.76
C ALA A 348 3.94 -28.82 31.72
N LEU A 349 4.77 -28.84 30.67
CA LEU A 349 4.72 -29.81 29.57
C LEU A 349 5.60 -31.06 29.79
N ALA A 350 6.40 -31.08 30.86
CA ALA A 350 7.41 -32.11 31.09
C ALA A 350 6.87 -33.55 31.03
N ALA A 351 5.69 -33.80 31.63
CA ALA A 351 5.07 -35.12 31.59
C ALA A 351 4.61 -35.52 30.17
N ASN A 352 4.15 -34.55 29.38
CA ASN A 352 3.69 -34.78 28.00
C ASN A 352 4.85 -34.96 27.01
N PHE A 353 6.01 -34.34 27.28
CA PHE A 353 7.19 -34.41 26.41
C PHE A 353 8.19 -35.50 26.82
N ASN A 354 7.89 -36.25 27.89
CA ASN A 354 8.80 -37.26 28.40
C ASN A 354 9.18 -38.30 27.33
N GLY A 355 10.48 -38.40 27.03
CA GLY A 355 11.03 -39.32 26.03
C GLY A 355 10.96 -38.83 24.58
N LEU A 356 10.44 -37.63 24.32
CA LEU A 356 10.51 -36.97 23.02
C LEU A 356 11.80 -36.14 22.90
N ALA A 357 12.35 -36.04 21.70
CA ALA A 357 13.50 -35.18 21.42
C ALA A 357 13.03 -33.73 21.23
N GLU A 358 13.88 -32.77 21.62
CA GLU A 358 13.64 -31.34 21.32
C GLU A 358 13.58 -31.13 19.80
N ASP A 359 12.64 -30.29 19.36
CA ASP A 359 12.45 -29.92 17.97
C ASP A 359 12.02 -28.45 17.83
N THR A 360 11.36 -28.11 16.72
CA THR A 360 10.82 -26.75 16.50
C THR A 360 9.80 -26.32 17.56
N THR A 361 9.28 -27.23 18.37
CA THR A 361 8.30 -26.97 19.43
C THR A 361 8.87 -26.02 20.49
N GLU A 362 10.07 -26.29 21.00
CA GLU A 362 10.78 -25.48 21.98
C GLU A 362 11.15 -24.10 21.41
N GLU A 363 11.61 -24.06 20.15
CA GLU A 363 11.92 -22.82 19.43
C GLU A 363 10.65 -21.94 19.28
N ASN A 364 9.54 -22.55 18.82
CA ASN A 364 8.27 -21.86 18.64
C ASN A 364 7.67 -21.36 19.96
N LEU A 365 7.91 -22.06 21.08
CA LEU A 365 7.44 -21.62 22.40
C LEU A 365 8.06 -20.29 22.81
N GLN A 366 9.36 -20.09 22.56
CA GLN A 366 10.03 -18.82 22.79
C GLN A 366 9.38 -17.69 21.98
N ALA A 367 9.09 -17.91 20.70
CA ALA A 367 8.41 -16.93 19.86
C ALA A 367 7.00 -16.58 20.37
N ARG A 368 6.22 -17.58 20.82
CA ARG A 368 4.86 -17.35 21.37
C ARG A 368 4.84 -16.59 22.68
N ILE A 369 5.85 -16.79 23.53
CA ILE A 369 6.01 -16.00 24.76
C ILE A 369 6.24 -14.52 24.40
N ARG A 370 7.11 -14.24 23.43
CA ARG A 370 7.35 -12.87 22.93
C ARG A 370 6.09 -12.23 22.38
N GLY A 371 5.34 -12.95 21.55
CA GLY A 371 4.04 -12.50 21.03
C GLY A 371 3.06 -12.18 22.16
N THR A 372 2.96 -13.06 23.16
CA THR A 372 2.08 -12.86 24.33
C THR A 372 2.45 -11.60 25.13
N LEU A 373 3.74 -11.34 25.34
CA LEU A 373 4.22 -10.14 26.04
C LEU A 373 3.88 -8.86 25.28
N LEU A 374 4.15 -8.81 23.97
CA LEU A 374 3.82 -7.66 23.14
C LEU A 374 2.33 -7.38 23.11
N MET A 375 1.50 -8.41 22.98
CA MET A 375 0.06 -8.28 23.05
C MET A 375 -0.39 -7.80 24.43
N ALA A 376 0.15 -8.32 25.53
CA ALA A 376 -0.18 -7.84 26.87
C ALA A 376 0.14 -6.34 27.05
N LEU A 377 1.29 -5.86 26.54
CA LEU A 377 1.65 -4.44 26.53
C LEU A 377 0.71 -3.63 25.63
N SER A 378 0.32 -4.16 24.47
CA SER A 378 -0.65 -3.55 23.56
C SER A 378 -2.01 -3.36 24.24
N ASN A 379 -2.56 -4.42 24.85
CA ASN A 379 -3.82 -4.35 25.61
C ASN A 379 -3.79 -3.29 26.71
N LYS A 380 -2.66 -3.10 27.39
CA LYS A 380 -2.55 -2.15 28.50
C LYS A 380 -2.34 -0.70 28.05
N SER A 381 -1.64 -0.49 26.95
CA SER A 381 -1.26 0.84 26.45
C SER A 381 -2.14 1.38 25.33
N GLY A 382 -2.94 0.52 24.69
CA GLY A 382 -3.71 0.83 23.49
C GLY A 382 -2.88 0.93 22.20
N LYS A 383 -1.55 0.81 22.27
CA LYS A 383 -0.67 0.87 21.09
C LYS A 383 -0.81 -0.40 20.24
N LEU A 384 -0.68 -0.29 18.93
CA LEU A 384 -0.71 -1.43 18.01
C LEU A 384 0.63 -2.16 17.97
N VAL A 385 0.64 -3.50 17.94
CA VAL A 385 1.88 -4.26 17.66
C VAL A 385 2.16 -4.31 16.16
N LEU A 386 3.34 -3.86 15.75
CA LEU A 386 3.87 -4.07 14.40
C LEU A 386 4.65 -5.38 14.35
N THR A 387 4.33 -6.25 13.39
CA THR A 387 5.12 -7.47 13.14
C THR A 387 6.23 -7.19 12.14
N THR A 388 7.34 -7.92 12.26
CA THR A 388 8.57 -7.65 11.50
C THR A 388 8.85 -8.70 10.41
N GLY A 389 7.94 -9.65 10.19
CA GLY A 389 8.12 -10.71 9.20
C GLY A 389 8.14 -10.18 7.76
N ASN A 390 9.08 -10.68 6.96
CA ASN A 390 9.26 -10.27 5.56
C ASN A 390 8.61 -11.25 4.55
N LYS A 391 8.55 -10.87 3.27
CA LYS A 391 7.90 -11.67 2.21
C LYS A 391 8.56 -13.05 2.03
N SER A 392 9.88 -13.13 2.18
CA SER A 392 10.64 -14.38 2.04
C SER A 392 10.33 -15.38 3.17
N GLU A 393 10.17 -14.88 4.39
CA GLU A 393 9.73 -15.67 5.55
C GLU A 393 8.27 -16.14 5.38
N MET A 394 7.39 -15.26 4.91
CA MET A 394 5.98 -15.62 4.63
C MET A 394 5.86 -16.67 3.50
N THR A 395 6.73 -16.59 2.49
CA THR A 395 6.83 -17.60 1.43
C THR A 395 7.23 -18.95 1.99
N THR A 396 8.32 -19.00 2.74
CA THR A 396 8.90 -20.26 3.22
C THR A 396 8.22 -20.81 4.48
N GLY A 397 7.36 -20.00 5.11
CA GLY A 397 6.76 -20.28 6.41
C GLY A 397 7.78 -20.30 7.54
N TYR A 398 8.89 -19.58 7.37
CA TYR A 398 9.93 -19.39 8.38
C TYR A 398 9.47 -18.36 9.42
N CYS A 399 8.32 -18.66 10.02
CA CYS A 399 7.60 -17.84 10.98
C CYS A 399 6.78 -18.74 11.93
N THR A 400 6.51 -18.21 13.11
CA THR A 400 5.74 -18.88 14.16
C THR A 400 4.35 -18.28 14.29
N LEU A 401 3.32 -19.07 14.00
CA LEU A 401 1.94 -18.68 14.31
C LEU A 401 1.79 -18.33 15.79
N TYR A 402 1.20 -17.17 16.04
CA TYR A 402 1.00 -16.58 17.38
C TYR A 402 2.31 -16.23 18.11
N GLY A 403 3.45 -16.25 17.41
CA GLY A 403 4.74 -15.76 17.89
C GLY A 403 5.12 -14.48 17.18
N ASP A 404 6.06 -14.56 16.23
CA ASP A 404 6.49 -13.42 15.39
C ASP A 404 5.36 -12.84 14.50
N MET A 405 4.35 -13.65 14.18
CA MET A 405 3.15 -13.21 13.47
C MET A 405 2.11 -12.52 14.36
N ALA A 406 2.32 -12.46 15.69
CA ALA A 406 1.38 -11.84 16.61
C ALA A 406 1.47 -10.30 16.53
N GLY A 407 0.52 -9.68 15.82
CA GLY A 407 0.37 -8.24 15.79
C GLY A 407 -0.80 -7.79 14.93
N GLY A 408 -0.93 -6.47 14.77
CA GLY A 408 -2.04 -5.87 14.04
C GLY A 408 -1.68 -5.35 12.64
N PHE A 409 -0.40 -5.12 12.37
CA PHE A 409 0.06 -4.65 11.06
C PHE A 409 1.47 -5.17 10.74
N ALA A 410 1.65 -5.72 9.54
CA ALA A 410 2.87 -6.40 9.10
C ALA A 410 3.64 -5.55 8.08
N VAL A 411 4.49 -4.65 8.58
CA VAL A 411 5.15 -3.61 7.77
C VAL A 411 5.93 -4.19 6.59
N LEU A 412 6.63 -5.30 6.78
CA LEU A 412 7.51 -5.88 5.76
C LEU A 412 6.88 -7.06 5.01
N LYS A 413 5.58 -7.30 5.16
CA LYS A 413 4.89 -8.49 4.62
C LYS A 413 5.10 -8.70 3.12
N ASP A 414 5.21 -7.62 2.36
CA ASP A 414 5.42 -7.65 0.91
C ASP A 414 6.83 -7.19 0.48
N VAL A 415 7.79 -7.17 1.41
CA VAL A 415 9.19 -6.81 1.16
C VAL A 415 10.06 -8.06 1.22
N ALA A 416 10.71 -8.43 0.12
CA ALA A 416 11.64 -9.56 0.08
C ALA A 416 12.91 -9.29 0.92
N LYS A 417 13.58 -10.33 1.43
CA LYS A 417 14.76 -10.17 2.30
C LYS A 417 15.87 -9.37 1.63
N THR A 418 16.14 -9.65 0.36
CA THR A 418 17.10 -8.89 -0.46
C THR A 418 16.76 -7.39 -0.51
N LEU A 419 15.47 -7.06 -0.61
CA LEU A 419 14.98 -5.68 -0.57
C LEU A 419 15.08 -5.07 0.83
N VAL A 420 14.89 -5.83 1.90
CA VAL A 420 15.14 -5.36 3.29
C VAL A 420 16.58 -4.85 3.43
N PHE A 421 17.57 -5.61 2.94
CA PHE A 421 18.97 -5.16 2.96
C PHE A 421 19.19 -3.88 2.14
N ALA A 422 18.61 -3.79 0.95
CA ALA A 422 18.73 -2.61 0.10
C ALA A 422 18.09 -1.37 0.75
N LEU A 423 16.92 -1.52 1.36
CA LEU A 423 16.21 -0.44 2.07
C LEU A 423 16.97 0.03 3.30
N CYS A 424 17.55 -0.87 4.10
CA CYS A 424 18.37 -0.47 5.25
C CYS A 424 19.59 0.37 4.82
N ARG A 425 20.30 -0.07 3.78
CA ARG A 425 21.45 0.67 3.24
C ARG A 425 21.02 2.04 2.70
N TRP A 426 19.96 2.08 1.89
CA TRP A 426 19.40 3.32 1.37
C TRP A 426 18.96 4.25 2.51
N ARG A 427 18.25 3.74 3.53
CA ARG A 427 17.77 4.56 4.64
C ARG A 427 18.92 5.16 5.45
N ASN A 428 20.04 4.47 5.60
CA ASN A 428 21.24 5.02 6.23
C ASN A 428 21.89 6.16 5.43
N THR A 429 21.70 6.24 4.10
CA THR A 429 22.13 7.41 3.31
C THR A 429 21.35 8.68 3.64
N GLN A 430 20.13 8.53 4.20
CA GLN A 430 19.29 9.63 4.67
C GLN A 430 19.60 10.02 6.14
N GLY A 431 20.52 9.30 6.79
CA GLY A 431 20.87 9.43 8.19
C GLY A 431 21.14 8.06 8.80
N GLU A 432 22.32 7.88 9.38
CA GLU A 432 22.83 6.58 9.84
C GLU A 432 22.17 6.14 11.16
N VAL A 433 20.95 5.61 11.06
CA VAL A 433 20.14 5.18 12.21
C VAL A 433 20.18 3.68 12.47
N ILE A 434 20.47 2.87 11.44
CA ILE A 434 20.59 1.41 11.55
C ILE A 434 22.08 1.06 11.70
N PRO A 435 22.52 0.46 12.82
CA PRO A 435 23.92 0.08 12.99
C PRO A 435 24.40 -0.84 11.86
N GLU A 436 25.57 -0.55 11.27
CA GLU A 436 26.11 -1.29 10.11
C GLU A 436 26.29 -2.80 10.38
N ARG A 437 26.53 -3.16 11.64
CA ARG A 437 26.64 -4.57 12.06
C ARG A 437 25.32 -5.34 11.94
N ILE A 438 24.17 -4.68 12.10
CA ILE A 438 22.85 -5.28 11.84
C ILE A 438 22.71 -5.59 10.34
N ILE A 439 23.27 -4.75 9.46
CA ILE A 439 23.17 -4.89 7.99
C ILE A 439 24.15 -5.94 7.45
N THR A 440 25.30 -6.11 8.08
CA THR A 440 26.37 -6.99 7.56
C THR A 440 26.37 -8.40 8.17
N ARG A 441 25.71 -8.60 9.31
CA ARG A 441 25.64 -9.92 9.94
C ARG A 441 24.69 -10.88 9.20
N PRO A 442 24.96 -12.19 9.20
CA PRO A 442 24.03 -13.18 8.68
C PRO A 442 22.68 -13.14 9.42
N PRO A 443 21.53 -13.27 8.72
CA PRO A 443 20.21 -13.41 9.35
C PRO A 443 20.11 -14.63 10.27
N SER A 444 19.47 -14.44 11.43
CA SER A 444 19.23 -15.47 12.45
C SER A 444 18.06 -15.09 13.37
N ALA A 445 17.29 -16.09 13.80
CA ALA A 445 16.23 -15.97 14.81
C ALA A 445 16.72 -16.17 16.26
N GLU A 446 17.97 -16.64 16.47
CA GLU A 446 18.58 -16.88 17.78
C GLU A 446 17.71 -17.71 18.76
N LEU A 447 17.02 -18.75 18.26
CA LEU A 447 16.16 -19.64 19.06
C LEU A 447 16.91 -20.86 19.60
N ARG A 448 18.09 -21.17 19.05
CA ARG A 448 19.00 -22.23 19.47
C ARG A 448 20.47 -21.84 19.20
N PRO A 449 21.48 -22.54 19.76
CA PRO A 449 22.89 -22.23 19.53
C PRO A 449 23.26 -22.23 18.04
N ASP A 450 24.04 -21.24 17.60
CA ASP A 450 24.63 -21.10 16.27
C ASP A 450 23.65 -21.13 15.07
N GLN A 451 22.36 -20.85 15.31
CA GLN A 451 21.31 -20.90 14.28
C GLN A 451 21.53 -19.89 13.15
N LYS A 452 21.37 -20.32 11.89
CA LYS A 452 21.26 -19.44 10.71
C LYS A 452 20.07 -19.84 9.85
N ASP A 453 19.42 -18.86 9.22
CA ASP A 453 18.24 -19.12 8.38
C ASP A 453 18.59 -20.03 7.17
N GLN A 454 19.80 -19.83 6.63
CA GLN A 454 20.36 -20.60 5.50
C GLN A 454 20.72 -22.06 5.85
N ASP A 455 20.62 -22.48 7.12
CA ASP A 455 20.76 -23.90 7.48
C ASP A 455 19.65 -24.76 6.84
N SER A 456 18.52 -24.14 6.50
CA SER A 456 17.32 -24.83 6.01
C SER A 456 16.76 -24.28 4.70
N LEU A 457 17.26 -23.14 4.20
CA LEU A 457 16.78 -22.45 3.01
C LEU A 457 17.92 -22.22 2.01
N PRO A 458 17.64 -22.11 0.69
CA PRO A 458 18.61 -21.57 -0.26
C PRO A 458 19.05 -20.15 0.13
N PRO A 459 20.18 -19.64 -0.40
CA PRO A 459 20.56 -18.24 -0.24
C PRO A 459 19.40 -17.31 -0.64
N TYR A 460 19.26 -16.18 0.06
CA TYR A 460 18.13 -15.28 -0.14
C TYR A 460 18.05 -14.72 -1.56
N GLU A 461 19.19 -14.50 -2.23
CA GLU A 461 19.22 -14.07 -3.63
C GLU A 461 18.55 -15.10 -4.56
N VAL A 462 18.72 -16.39 -4.27
CA VAL A 462 18.11 -17.49 -5.03
C VAL A 462 16.65 -17.64 -4.65
N LEU A 463 16.35 -17.66 -3.35
CA LEU A 463 14.99 -17.79 -2.82
C LEU A 463 14.08 -16.66 -3.33
N ASP A 464 14.51 -15.42 -3.21
CA ASP A 464 13.71 -14.25 -3.57
C ASP A 464 13.49 -14.17 -5.09
N ALA A 465 14.49 -14.57 -5.89
CA ALA A 465 14.36 -14.62 -7.35
C ALA A 465 13.39 -15.70 -7.84
N ILE A 466 13.39 -16.88 -7.19
CA ILE A 466 12.39 -17.93 -7.45
C ILE A 466 11.00 -17.46 -7.01
N MET A 467 10.90 -16.83 -5.83
CA MET A 467 9.65 -16.31 -5.30
C MET A 467 9.04 -15.25 -6.22
N ALA A 468 9.82 -14.28 -6.68
CA ALA A 468 9.36 -13.24 -7.60
C ALA A 468 8.77 -13.84 -8.88
N ARG A 469 9.47 -14.77 -9.53
CA ARG A 469 8.98 -15.46 -10.74
C ARG A 469 7.71 -16.27 -10.50
N TYR A 470 7.68 -17.05 -9.41
CA TYR A 470 6.56 -17.94 -9.15
C TYR A 470 5.31 -17.18 -8.68
N VAL A 471 5.49 -16.19 -7.81
CA VAL A 471 4.38 -15.45 -7.20
C VAL A 471 4.00 -14.27 -8.08
N GLU A 472 4.95 -13.37 -8.35
CA GLU A 472 4.70 -12.07 -8.99
C GLU A 472 4.52 -12.21 -10.50
N GLU A 473 5.33 -13.02 -11.18
CA GLU A 473 5.26 -13.24 -12.63
C GLU A 473 4.39 -14.45 -13.03
N ASN A 474 3.90 -15.21 -12.05
CA ASN A 474 3.02 -16.36 -12.24
C ASN A 474 3.61 -17.48 -13.13
N LEU A 475 4.94 -17.63 -13.14
CA LEU A 475 5.63 -18.70 -13.88
C LEU A 475 5.48 -20.06 -13.18
N SER A 476 5.43 -21.13 -13.98
CA SER A 476 5.48 -22.51 -13.52
C SER A 476 6.87 -22.88 -12.97
N ALA A 477 6.94 -23.96 -12.18
CA ALA A 477 8.22 -24.46 -11.69
C ALA A 477 9.14 -24.88 -12.84
N GLU A 478 8.58 -25.43 -13.91
CA GLU A 478 9.30 -25.86 -15.11
C GLU A 478 9.90 -24.68 -15.88
N GLU A 479 9.16 -23.57 -16.02
CA GLU A 479 9.68 -22.33 -16.62
C GLU A 479 10.83 -21.75 -15.80
N ILE A 480 10.70 -21.73 -14.46
CA ILE A 480 11.76 -21.24 -13.57
C ILE A 480 13.01 -22.13 -13.65
N ILE A 481 12.86 -23.45 -13.81
CA ILE A 481 13.99 -24.35 -14.02
C ILE A 481 14.65 -24.07 -15.39
N ALA A 482 13.85 -23.82 -16.43
CA ALA A 482 14.34 -23.48 -17.76
C ALA A 482 15.10 -22.13 -17.77
N ASP A 483 14.74 -21.20 -16.89
CA ASP A 483 15.48 -19.95 -16.62
C ASP A 483 16.85 -20.16 -15.95
N GLY A 484 17.22 -21.40 -15.62
CA GLY A 484 18.55 -21.77 -15.12
C GLY A 484 18.66 -21.93 -13.60
N PHE A 485 17.54 -21.90 -12.87
CA PHE A 485 17.53 -22.19 -11.43
C PHE A 485 17.68 -23.69 -11.16
N ALA A 486 18.41 -24.04 -10.10
CA ALA A 486 18.58 -25.43 -9.70
C ALA A 486 17.23 -26.06 -9.33
N GLU A 487 16.90 -27.20 -9.95
CA GLU A 487 15.63 -27.89 -9.73
C GLU A 487 15.34 -28.14 -8.24
N ALA A 488 16.36 -28.56 -7.49
CA ALA A 488 16.22 -28.82 -6.05
C ALA A 488 15.73 -27.58 -5.28
N ASP A 489 16.22 -26.39 -5.62
CA ASP A 489 15.82 -25.14 -4.96
C ASP A 489 14.42 -24.73 -5.38
N VAL A 490 14.10 -24.76 -6.68
CA VAL A 490 12.76 -24.41 -7.18
C VAL A 490 11.70 -25.29 -6.55
N ARG A 491 11.89 -26.62 -6.59
CA ARG A 491 10.94 -27.59 -6.02
C ARG A 491 10.79 -27.39 -4.51
N LYS A 492 11.88 -27.08 -3.80
CA LYS A 492 11.85 -26.82 -2.35
C LYS A 492 11.08 -25.54 -2.02
N VAL A 493 11.36 -24.43 -2.70
CA VAL A 493 10.70 -23.13 -2.46
C VAL A 493 9.21 -23.23 -2.79
N VAL A 494 8.84 -23.80 -3.93
CA VAL A 494 7.44 -23.98 -4.33
C VAL A 494 6.70 -24.88 -3.33
N ARG A 495 7.33 -25.97 -2.85
CA ARG A 495 6.75 -26.81 -1.82
C ARG A 495 6.52 -26.04 -0.52
N LEU A 496 7.52 -25.29 -0.04
CA LEU A 496 7.42 -24.50 1.18
C LEU A 496 6.33 -23.43 1.06
N LEU A 497 6.23 -22.75 -0.09
CA LEU A 497 5.15 -21.84 -0.40
C LEU A 497 3.79 -22.54 -0.22
N LYS A 498 3.57 -23.66 -0.90
CA LYS A 498 2.28 -24.39 -0.86
C LYS A 498 1.89 -24.83 0.56
N ILE A 499 2.80 -25.47 1.30
CA ILE A 499 2.46 -26.04 2.63
C ILE A 499 2.22 -24.98 3.70
N ASN A 500 2.70 -23.75 3.50
CA ASN A 500 2.57 -22.66 4.48
C ASN A 500 1.43 -21.67 4.18
N GLU A 501 0.54 -22.00 3.24
CA GLU A 501 -0.65 -21.19 2.95
C GLU A 501 -1.50 -20.95 4.22
N TYR A 502 -1.67 -21.95 5.08
CA TYR A 502 -2.43 -21.82 6.33
C TYR A 502 -1.84 -20.79 7.31
N LYS A 503 -0.51 -20.57 7.29
CA LYS A 503 0.14 -19.54 8.10
C LYS A 503 -0.16 -18.16 7.52
N ARG A 504 0.06 -17.99 6.22
CA ARG A 504 -0.14 -16.70 5.52
C ARG A 504 -1.57 -16.18 5.63
N ARG A 505 -2.56 -17.07 5.62
CA ARG A 505 -3.99 -16.70 5.83
C ARG A 505 -4.28 -16.07 7.18
N GLN A 506 -3.39 -16.19 8.15
CA GLN A 506 -3.47 -15.58 9.48
C GLN A 506 -2.45 -14.46 9.68
N ALA A 507 -1.67 -14.12 8.66
CA ALA A 507 -0.75 -12.98 8.73
C ALA A 507 -1.56 -11.68 8.82
N PRO A 508 -1.13 -10.72 9.65
CA PRO A 508 -1.74 -9.40 9.68
C PRO A 508 -1.74 -8.72 8.29
N VAL A 509 -2.59 -7.72 8.13
CA VAL A 509 -2.55 -6.84 6.96
C VAL A 509 -1.25 -6.04 6.95
N GLY A 510 -0.76 -5.65 5.79
CA GLY A 510 0.49 -4.91 5.63
C GLY A 510 0.57 -4.26 4.26
N PRO A 511 1.44 -3.26 4.07
CA PRO A 511 1.51 -2.51 2.82
C PRO A 511 2.00 -3.41 1.68
N ARG A 512 1.27 -3.38 0.56
CA ARG A 512 1.65 -3.98 -0.72
C ARG A 512 2.59 -3.04 -1.47
N VAL A 513 3.73 -3.55 -1.91
CA VAL A 513 4.75 -2.77 -2.67
C VAL A 513 5.17 -3.45 -3.98
N THR A 514 4.77 -4.70 -4.17
CA THR A 514 5.00 -5.48 -5.40
C THR A 514 3.73 -5.57 -6.24
N GLN A 515 3.85 -6.05 -7.48
CA GLN A 515 2.70 -6.28 -8.35
C GLN A 515 1.80 -7.43 -7.85
N ARG A 516 2.34 -8.33 -7.01
CA ARG A 516 1.52 -9.39 -6.42
C ARG A 516 1.96 -9.72 -5.00
N GLY A 517 1.17 -9.29 -4.04
CA GLY A 517 1.41 -9.53 -2.61
C GLY A 517 0.65 -10.71 -2.04
N PHE A 518 1.01 -11.13 -0.82
CA PHE A 518 0.27 -12.15 -0.05
C PHE A 518 -0.97 -11.58 0.65
N GLY A 519 -1.83 -10.93 -0.14
CA GLY A 519 -3.07 -10.26 0.27
C GLY A 519 -4.21 -10.58 -0.68
N LYS A 520 -4.96 -9.57 -1.15
CA LYS A 520 -6.05 -9.77 -2.12
C LYS A 520 -5.59 -10.36 -3.46
N ASP A 521 -4.34 -10.15 -3.85
CA ASP A 521 -3.75 -10.71 -5.09
C ASP A 521 -3.52 -12.23 -5.07
N TRP A 522 -3.41 -12.83 -3.87
CA TRP A 522 -3.01 -14.22 -3.68
C TRP A 522 -4.12 -15.02 -3.01
N ARG A 523 -5.02 -15.56 -3.84
CA ARG A 523 -6.20 -16.32 -3.40
C ARG A 523 -5.99 -17.82 -3.61
N TYR A 524 -5.10 -18.43 -2.82
CA TYR A 524 -4.72 -19.84 -2.99
C TYR A 524 -5.38 -20.78 -1.97
N PRO A 525 -5.88 -21.96 -2.35
CA PRO A 525 -6.52 -22.87 -1.40
C PRO A 525 -5.53 -23.42 -0.36
N ILE A 526 -5.92 -23.41 0.91
CA ILE A 526 -5.16 -24.08 1.99
C ILE A 526 -5.18 -25.59 1.77
N THR A 527 -6.37 -26.15 1.58
CA THR A 527 -6.54 -27.59 1.33
C THR A 527 -6.29 -27.86 -0.14
N ASN A 528 -5.05 -28.21 -0.48
CA ASN A 528 -4.60 -28.37 -1.86
C ASN A 528 -3.64 -29.56 -2.00
N LYS A 529 -3.78 -30.31 -3.10
CA LYS A 529 -2.87 -31.40 -3.51
C LYS A 529 -2.30 -31.22 -4.92
N PHE A 530 -2.53 -30.07 -5.56
CA PHE A 530 -2.00 -29.75 -6.88
C PHE A 530 -0.47 -29.75 -6.84
N SER A 531 0.13 -30.72 -7.52
CA SER A 531 1.57 -30.95 -7.62
C SER A 531 2.21 -29.93 -8.54
#